data_AF-A0AA40AVA9-F1
#
_entry.id   AF-A0AA40AVA9-F1
#
_cell.length_a   1.000
_cell.length_b   1.000
_cell.length_c   1.000
_cell.angle_alpha   90.00
_cell.angle_beta   90.00
_cell.angle_gamma   90.00
#
_symmetry.space_group_name_H-M   'P 1'
#
loop_
_entity.id
_entity.type
_entity.pdbx_description
1 polymer ?
#
loop_
_entity_poly.entity_id
_entity_poly.type
_entity_poly.pdbx_seq_one_letter_code
_entity_poly.pdbx_strand_id
1 'polypeptide(L)'
;QLRTLSQQYRDTCLDLERERVAGRHAQERAERSEQSLEALRESVSRSAFVLVLIDADADAYLFDDKYYRYDDPAEGGSRAAVDLCAAVRQYLQATDARLAGLPVVAKAFASGEGLADLFVKAGVARESEAQSVVSRFTSGFSQGDDMFDFVLVGKGKDRADHKLMGEAAFFPPLPGSN
;
A
#
# COMPACT_ATOMS: atom_id res chain seq x y z
N GLN A 1 -17.00 67.31 -31.13
CA GLN A 1 -17.65 66.04 -31.48
C GLN A 1 -16.67 65.01 -32.04
N LEU A 2 -15.98 65.27 -33.16
CA LEU A 2 -14.96 64.35 -33.72
C LEU A 2 -13.78 64.02 -32.78
N ARG A 3 -13.24 65.02 -32.07
CA ARG A 3 -12.14 64.80 -31.09
C ARG A 3 -12.56 63.86 -29.95
N THR A 4 -13.76 64.07 -29.42
CA THR A 4 -14.32 63.27 -28.31
C THR A 4 -14.52 61.81 -28.73
N LEU A 5 -15.07 61.60 -29.94
CA LEU A 5 -15.28 60.26 -30.49
C LEU A 5 -13.94 59.53 -30.76
N SER A 6 -12.95 60.25 -31.27
CA SER A 6 -11.62 59.70 -31.53
C SER A 6 -10.87 59.33 -30.24
N GLN A 7 -11.12 60.07 -29.16
CA GLN A 7 -10.57 59.78 -27.83
C GLN A 7 -11.24 58.56 -27.21
N GLN A 8 -12.58 58.48 -27.23
CA GLN A 8 -13.34 57.32 -26.76
C GLN A 8 -12.99 56.03 -27.51
N TYR A 9 -12.81 56.10 -28.82
CA TYR A 9 -12.36 54.96 -29.62
C TYR A 9 -10.98 54.46 -29.16
N ARG A 10 -10.06 55.38 -28.90
CA ARG A 10 -8.70 55.06 -28.46
C ARG A 10 -8.69 54.41 -27.07
N ASP A 11 -9.48 54.96 -26.15
CA ASP A 11 -9.62 54.42 -24.79
C ASP A 11 -10.25 53.01 -24.82
N THR A 12 -11.28 52.81 -25.65
CA THR A 12 -11.92 51.50 -25.82
C THR A 12 -10.98 50.47 -26.43
N CYS A 13 -10.13 50.87 -27.39
CA CYS A 13 -9.10 49.98 -27.93
C CYS A 13 -8.08 49.56 -26.86
N LEU A 14 -7.65 50.50 -26.01
CA LEU A 14 -6.70 50.21 -24.92
C LEU A 14 -7.31 49.29 -23.86
N ASP A 15 -8.58 49.49 -23.52
CA ASP A 15 -9.27 48.63 -22.55
C ASP A 15 -9.51 47.22 -23.11
N LEU A 16 -9.91 47.11 -24.39
CA LEU A 16 -10.04 45.82 -25.07
C LEU A 16 -8.70 45.07 -25.14
N GLU A 17 -7.60 45.79 -25.38
CA GLU A 17 -6.27 45.19 -25.40
C GLU A 17 -5.85 44.68 -24.02
N ARG A 18 -6.12 45.47 -22.95
CA ARG A 18 -5.89 45.05 -21.56
C ARG A 18 -6.70 43.82 -21.19
N GLU A 19 -7.99 43.78 -21.53
CA GLU A 19 -8.83 42.61 -21.28
C GLU A 19 -8.33 41.37 -22.03
N ARG A 20 -7.90 41.51 -23.30
CA ARG A 20 -7.33 40.39 -24.06
C ARG A 20 -6.04 39.87 -23.45
N VAL A 21 -5.15 40.75 -22.98
CA VAL A 21 -3.91 40.35 -22.31
C VAL A 21 -4.22 39.67 -20.97
N ALA A 22 -5.13 40.23 -20.17
CA ALA A 22 -5.57 39.64 -18.90
C ALA A 22 -6.22 38.26 -19.11
N GLY A 23 -7.07 38.12 -20.13
CA GLY A 23 -7.70 36.86 -20.51
C GLY A 23 -6.68 35.79 -20.91
N ARG A 24 -5.68 36.14 -21.73
CA ARG A 24 -4.58 35.21 -22.07
C ARG A 24 -3.79 34.76 -20.85
N HIS A 25 -3.42 35.67 -19.96
CA HIS A 25 -2.70 35.31 -18.74
C HIS A 25 -3.53 34.49 -17.76
N ALA A 26 -4.83 34.77 -17.64
CA ALA A 26 -5.74 33.96 -16.84
C ALA A 26 -5.85 32.54 -17.40
N GLN A 27 -5.95 32.40 -18.72
CA GLN A 27 -5.99 31.11 -19.39
C GLN A 27 -4.67 30.33 -19.25
N GLU A 28 -3.52 30.96 -19.46
CA GLU A 28 -2.21 30.34 -19.23
C GLU A 28 -2.03 29.86 -17.79
N ARG A 29 -2.55 30.63 -16.81
CA ARG A 29 -2.53 30.23 -15.40
C ARG A 29 -3.45 29.06 -15.12
N ALA A 30 -4.65 29.04 -15.70
CA ALA A 30 -5.59 27.93 -15.58
C ALA A 30 -4.98 26.65 -16.16
N GLU A 31 -4.45 26.71 -17.38
CA GLU A 31 -3.81 25.58 -18.05
C GLU A 31 -2.60 25.05 -17.26
N ARG A 32 -1.74 25.93 -16.72
CA ARG A 32 -0.61 25.51 -15.85
C ARG A 32 -1.07 24.89 -14.54
N SER A 33 -2.14 25.42 -13.95
CA SER A 33 -2.71 24.87 -12.73
C SER A 33 -3.28 23.48 -12.99
N GLU A 34 -4.01 23.29 -14.09
CA GLU A 34 -4.56 21.99 -14.48
C GLU A 34 -3.46 20.97 -14.76
N GLN A 35 -2.43 21.35 -15.53
CA GLN A 35 -1.26 20.49 -15.77
C GLN A 35 -0.55 20.10 -14.46
N SER A 36 -0.39 21.05 -13.54
CA SER A 36 0.23 20.78 -12.25
C SER A 36 -0.61 19.84 -11.38
N LEU A 37 -1.94 19.99 -11.42
CA LEU A 37 -2.88 19.16 -10.68
C LEU A 37 -2.89 17.72 -11.23
N GLU A 38 -2.86 17.56 -12.55
CA GLU A 38 -2.75 16.26 -13.20
C GLU A 38 -1.43 15.56 -12.89
N ALA A 39 -0.30 16.27 -13.00
CA ALA A 39 1.01 15.73 -12.62
C ALA A 39 1.05 15.31 -11.13
N LEU A 40 0.39 16.06 -10.24
CA LEU A 40 0.27 15.69 -8.84
C LEU A 40 -0.56 14.41 -8.67
N ARG A 41 -1.70 14.31 -9.36
CA ARG A 41 -2.58 13.13 -9.33
C ARG A 41 -1.89 11.88 -9.83
N GLU A 42 -1.14 11.98 -10.92
CA GLU A 42 -0.34 10.87 -11.45
C GLU A 42 0.74 10.45 -10.45
N SER A 43 1.43 11.41 -9.84
CA SER A 43 2.47 11.14 -8.84
C SER A 43 1.90 10.44 -7.60
N VAL A 44 0.75 10.91 -7.10
CA VAL A 44 0.03 10.27 -5.99
C VAL A 44 -0.44 8.87 -6.37
N SER A 45 -1.03 8.70 -7.56
CA SER A 45 -1.51 7.40 -8.04
C SER A 45 -0.39 6.38 -8.18
N ARG A 46 0.80 6.80 -8.64
CA ARG A 46 2.00 5.96 -8.71
C ARG A 46 2.60 5.62 -7.34
N SER A 47 2.29 6.40 -6.31
CA SER A 47 2.85 6.24 -4.96
C SER A 47 1.86 5.60 -3.98
N ALA A 48 0.63 5.33 -4.42
CA ALA A 48 -0.41 4.72 -3.60
C ALA A 48 -0.28 3.19 -3.61
N PHE A 49 -0.37 2.59 -2.43
CA PHE A 49 -0.37 1.14 -2.24
C PHE A 49 -1.22 0.78 -1.03
N VAL A 50 -1.60 -0.49 -0.93
CA VAL A 50 -2.27 -1.05 0.24
C VAL A 50 -1.23 -1.76 1.08
N LEU A 51 -1.09 -1.36 2.35
CA LEU A 51 -0.22 -2.00 3.31
C LEU A 51 -1.02 -2.96 4.20
N VAL A 52 -0.61 -4.23 4.24
CA VAL A 52 -1.16 -5.27 5.10
C VAL A 52 -0.11 -5.65 6.13
N LEU A 53 -0.40 -5.40 7.41
CA LEU A 53 0.47 -5.75 8.53
C LEU A 53 -0.15 -6.92 9.29
N ILE A 54 0.61 -8.00 9.47
CA ILE A 54 0.13 -9.24 10.09
C ILE A 54 0.98 -9.55 11.31
N ASP A 55 0.32 -9.76 12.43
CA ASP A 55 0.92 -10.35 13.63
C ASP A 55 0.88 -11.86 13.52
N ALA A 56 1.97 -12.47 13.06
CA ALA A 56 2.01 -13.87 12.65
C ALA A 56 2.52 -14.82 13.75
N ASP A 57 2.78 -14.35 14.97
CA ASP A 57 3.06 -15.21 16.14
C ASP A 57 1.90 -15.29 17.16
N ALA A 58 0.74 -14.71 16.82
CA ALA A 58 -0.50 -14.90 17.55
C ALA A 58 -1.35 -16.01 16.92
N ASP A 59 -1.85 -16.95 17.75
CA ASP A 59 -2.64 -18.11 17.34
C ASP A 59 -3.84 -17.74 16.45
N ALA A 60 -4.42 -16.55 16.66
CA ALA A 60 -5.60 -16.06 15.95
C ALA A 60 -5.33 -15.67 14.48
N TYR A 61 -4.06 -15.53 14.08
CA TYR A 61 -3.67 -15.04 12.75
C TYR A 61 -2.78 -16.03 12.00
N LEU A 62 -2.74 -17.29 12.44
CA LEU A 62 -2.13 -18.37 11.66
C LEU A 62 -2.88 -18.55 10.35
N PHE A 63 -2.12 -18.92 9.31
CA PHE A 63 -2.71 -19.29 8.03
C PHE A 63 -3.52 -20.60 8.17
N ASP A 64 -4.40 -20.86 7.21
CA ASP A 64 -5.15 -22.11 7.17
C ASP A 64 -4.20 -23.33 7.18
N ASP A 65 -4.54 -24.35 7.97
CA ASP A 65 -3.84 -25.63 8.08
C ASP A 65 -3.38 -26.22 6.74
N LYS A 66 -4.15 -25.99 5.66
CA LYS A 66 -3.82 -26.48 4.32
C LYS A 66 -2.45 -26.03 3.84
N TYR A 67 -1.99 -24.83 4.21
CA TYR A 67 -0.69 -24.31 3.79
C TYR A 67 0.47 -24.95 4.56
N TYR A 68 0.22 -25.40 5.78
CA TYR A 68 1.23 -26.05 6.62
C TYR A 68 1.39 -27.54 6.35
N ARG A 69 0.42 -28.16 5.67
CA ARG A 69 0.40 -29.60 5.34
C ARG A 69 1.07 -29.95 4.01
N TYR A 70 1.69 -28.98 3.34
CA TYR A 70 2.50 -29.27 2.14
C TYR A 70 3.73 -30.09 2.53
N ASP A 71 4.09 -31.05 1.68
CA ASP A 71 5.32 -31.85 1.85
C ASP A 71 6.57 -30.96 1.88
N ASP A 72 6.55 -29.87 1.09
CA ASP A 72 7.54 -28.80 1.16
C ASP A 72 6.94 -27.55 1.85
N PRO A 73 7.40 -27.18 3.06
CA PRO A 73 6.92 -25.98 3.75
C PRO A 73 7.12 -24.70 2.94
N ALA A 74 8.16 -24.63 2.09
CA ALA A 74 8.40 -23.45 1.25
C ALA A 74 7.32 -23.30 0.16
N GLU A 75 6.83 -24.40 -0.40
CA GLU A 75 5.71 -24.38 -1.34
C GLU A 75 4.43 -23.92 -0.63
N GLY A 76 4.19 -24.42 0.58
CA GLY A 76 3.09 -23.98 1.44
C GLY A 76 3.10 -22.48 1.72
N GLY A 77 4.27 -21.94 2.07
CA GLY A 77 4.46 -20.50 2.28
C GLY A 77 4.21 -19.69 1.02
N SER A 78 4.75 -20.12 -0.12
CA SER A 78 4.55 -19.46 -1.41
C SER A 78 3.07 -19.43 -1.81
N ARG A 79 2.37 -20.56 -1.63
CA ARG A 79 0.92 -20.64 -1.88
C ARG A 79 0.13 -19.73 -0.94
N ALA A 80 0.52 -19.65 0.34
CA ALA A 80 -0.13 -18.76 1.31
C ALA A 80 -0.02 -17.28 0.90
N ALA A 81 1.14 -16.84 0.40
CA ALA A 81 1.33 -15.48 -0.10
C ALA A 81 0.42 -15.16 -1.30
N VAL A 82 0.37 -16.06 -2.28
CA VAL A 82 -0.48 -15.92 -3.48
C VAL A 82 -1.97 -15.83 -3.10
N ASP A 83 -2.43 -16.76 -2.26
CA ASP A 83 -3.84 -16.81 -1.84
C ASP A 83 -4.20 -15.58 -0.96
N LEU A 84 -3.28 -15.12 -0.10
CA LEU A 84 -3.46 -13.89 0.69
C LEU A 84 -3.60 -12.66 -0.22
N CYS A 85 -2.73 -12.51 -1.23
CA CYS A 85 -2.80 -11.42 -2.20
C CYS A 85 -4.15 -11.43 -2.94
N ALA A 86 -4.62 -12.60 -3.37
CA ALA A 86 -5.92 -12.75 -4.00
C ALA A 86 -7.08 -12.37 -3.06
N ALA A 87 -7.04 -12.83 -1.81
CA ALA A 87 -8.06 -12.53 -0.80
C ALA A 87 -8.10 -11.02 -0.48
N VAL A 88 -6.96 -10.37 -0.32
CA VAL A 88 -6.87 -8.92 -0.11
C VAL A 88 -7.45 -8.17 -1.31
N ARG A 89 -7.10 -8.55 -2.54
CA ARG A 89 -7.66 -7.92 -3.74
C ARG A 89 -9.18 -8.08 -3.81
N GLN A 90 -9.71 -9.26 -3.50
CA GLN A 90 -11.15 -9.49 -3.46
C GLN A 90 -11.84 -8.63 -2.39
N TYR A 91 -11.24 -8.51 -1.21
CA TYR A 91 -11.74 -7.64 -0.14
C TYR A 91 -11.75 -6.17 -0.58
N LEU A 92 -10.68 -5.70 -1.21
CA LEU A 92 -10.58 -4.33 -1.73
C LEU A 92 -11.64 -4.09 -2.82
N GLN A 93 -11.83 -5.02 -3.76
CA GLN A 93 -12.88 -4.91 -4.78
C GLN A 93 -14.28 -4.77 -4.18
N ALA A 94 -14.57 -5.54 -3.12
CA ALA A 94 -15.88 -5.50 -2.45
C ALA A 94 -16.07 -4.21 -1.62
N THR A 95 -14.99 -3.68 -1.05
CA THR A 95 -15.02 -2.49 -0.18
C THR A 95 -14.98 -1.19 -0.99
N ASP A 96 -14.03 -1.08 -1.92
CA ASP A 96 -13.87 0.04 -2.85
C ASP A 96 -13.08 -0.41 -4.09
N ALA A 97 -13.79 -0.57 -5.21
CA ALA A 97 -13.21 -1.00 -6.48
C ALA A 97 -12.04 -0.13 -6.96
N ARG A 98 -11.91 1.12 -6.49
CA ARG A 98 -10.78 2.00 -6.82
C ARG A 98 -9.47 1.55 -6.18
N LEU A 99 -9.54 0.87 -5.03
CA LEU A 99 -8.37 0.36 -4.31
C LEU A 99 -7.85 -0.96 -4.89
N ALA A 100 -8.70 -1.70 -5.62
CA ALA A 100 -8.36 -3.01 -6.17
C ALA A 100 -7.20 -3.00 -7.18
N GLY A 101 -6.96 -1.86 -7.84
CA GLY A 101 -5.87 -1.68 -8.79
C GLY A 101 -4.54 -1.29 -8.14
N LEU A 102 -4.52 -0.99 -6.84
CA LEU A 102 -3.29 -0.59 -6.16
C LEU A 102 -2.39 -1.80 -5.87
N PRO A 103 -1.06 -1.63 -5.89
CA PRO A 103 -0.13 -2.63 -5.39
C PRO A 103 -0.46 -3.00 -3.94
N VAL A 104 -0.37 -4.29 -3.61
CA VAL A 104 -0.52 -4.80 -2.24
C VAL A 104 0.85 -5.13 -1.71
N VAL A 105 1.20 -4.53 -0.58
CA VAL A 105 2.43 -4.81 0.17
C VAL A 105 2.02 -5.50 1.46
N ALA A 106 2.58 -6.67 1.76
CA ALA A 106 2.27 -7.40 2.99
C ALA A 106 3.52 -7.64 3.82
N LYS A 107 3.43 -7.40 5.12
CA LYS A 107 4.51 -7.70 6.08
C LYS A 107 3.94 -8.51 7.24
N ALA A 108 4.36 -9.75 7.34
CA ALA A 108 4.05 -10.63 8.46
C ALA A 108 5.21 -10.63 9.46
N PHE A 109 4.93 -10.29 10.71
CA PHE A 109 5.94 -10.23 11.77
C PHE A 109 5.69 -11.36 12.77
N ALA A 110 6.74 -12.08 13.13
CA ALA A 110 6.65 -13.14 14.13
C ALA A 110 7.96 -13.31 14.89
N SER A 111 7.88 -13.64 16.17
CA SER A 111 8.97 -14.29 16.87
C SER A 111 9.23 -15.66 16.25
N GLY A 112 10.47 -15.93 15.83
CA GLY A 112 10.82 -17.24 15.26
C GLY A 112 10.61 -18.40 16.26
N GLU A 113 10.91 -18.17 17.54
CA GLU A 113 10.67 -19.16 18.61
C GLU A 113 9.16 -19.28 18.90
N GLY A 114 8.45 -18.15 18.95
CA GLY A 114 7.01 -18.15 19.17
C GLY A 114 6.27 -18.92 18.09
N LEU A 115 6.59 -18.66 16.83
CA LEU A 115 5.98 -19.36 15.69
C LEU A 115 6.35 -20.85 15.67
N ALA A 116 7.58 -21.22 16.04
CA ALA A 116 7.96 -22.63 16.16
C ALA A 116 7.16 -23.35 17.25
N ASP A 117 7.01 -22.72 18.44
CA ASP A 117 6.19 -23.24 19.53
C ASP A 117 4.72 -23.40 19.11
N LEU A 118 4.20 -22.45 18.34
CA LEU A 118 2.85 -22.54 17.78
C LEU A 118 2.70 -23.70 16.81
N PHE A 119 3.66 -23.91 15.91
CA PHE A 119 3.62 -25.04 14.97
C PHE A 119 3.65 -26.39 15.71
N VAL A 120 4.40 -26.49 16.80
CA VAL A 120 4.41 -27.69 17.65
C VAL A 120 3.05 -27.89 18.33
N LYS A 121 2.49 -26.83 18.94
CA LYS A 121 1.17 -26.89 19.62
C LYS A 121 0.04 -27.23 18.66
N ALA A 122 0.08 -26.71 17.44
CA ALA A 122 -0.89 -26.98 16.38
C ALA A 122 -0.68 -28.35 15.71
N GLY A 123 0.39 -29.08 16.04
CA GLY A 123 0.71 -30.37 15.42
C GLY A 123 1.20 -30.27 13.97
N VAL A 124 1.60 -29.08 13.53
CA VAL A 124 2.18 -28.82 12.20
C VAL A 124 3.56 -29.46 12.07
N ALA A 125 4.37 -29.39 13.12
CA ALA A 125 5.73 -29.93 13.12
C ALA A 125 6.09 -30.56 14.46
N ARG A 126 7.02 -31.51 14.46
CA ARG A 126 7.66 -31.98 15.70
C ARG A 126 8.60 -30.91 16.23
N GLU A 127 8.83 -30.90 17.55
CA GLU A 127 9.74 -29.94 18.20
C GLU A 127 11.14 -29.89 17.57
N SER A 128 11.69 -31.04 17.17
CA SER A 128 12.99 -31.15 16.50
C SER A 128 13.02 -30.57 15.08
N GLU A 129 11.87 -30.42 14.44
CA GLU A 129 11.73 -30.01 13.03
C GLU A 129 11.12 -28.60 12.88
N ALA A 130 10.47 -28.09 13.93
CA ALA A 130 9.69 -26.85 13.90
C ALA A 130 10.48 -25.65 13.39
N GLN A 131 11.72 -25.47 13.83
CA GLN A 131 12.56 -24.35 13.38
C GLN A 131 12.87 -24.41 11.88
N SER A 132 13.07 -25.62 11.34
CA SER A 132 13.30 -25.82 9.90
C SER A 132 12.03 -25.55 9.11
N VAL A 133 10.89 -26.06 9.58
CA VAL A 133 9.58 -25.82 8.97
C VAL A 133 9.27 -24.32 8.93
N VAL A 134 9.44 -23.62 10.04
CA VAL A 134 9.29 -22.16 10.12
C VAL A 134 10.18 -21.48 9.09
N SER A 135 11.49 -21.74 9.11
CA SER A 135 12.43 -21.07 8.19
C SER A 135 12.09 -21.31 6.72
N ARG A 136 11.69 -22.53 6.34
CA ARG A 136 11.30 -22.85 4.97
C ARG A 136 9.99 -22.20 4.59
N PHE A 137 8.98 -22.25 5.45
CA PHE A 137 7.68 -21.62 5.23
C PHE A 137 7.81 -20.11 5.06
N THR A 138 8.51 -19.43 5.99
CA THR A 138 8.68 -17.98 5.92
C THR A 138 9.47 -17.54 4.69
N SER A 139 10.50 -18.31 4.31
CA SER A 139 11.24 -18.05 3.07
C SER A 139 10.37 -18.24 1.84
N GLY A 140 9.56 -19.29 1.81
CA GLY A 140 8.63 -19.55 0.72
C GLY A 140 7.57 -18.47 0.57
N PHE A 141 7.04 -17.97 1.69
CA PHE A 141 6.11 -16.84 1.74
C PHE A 141 6.72 -15.58 1.11
N SER A 142 7.92 -15.17 1.57
CA SER A 142 8.58 -13.98 1.01
C SER A 142 9.01 -14.13 -0.45
N GLN A 143 9.14 -15.36 -0.95
CA GLN A 143 9.43 -15.64 -2.37
C GLN A 143 8.18 -15.81 -3.22
N GLY A 144 7.00 -15.92 -2.61
CA GLY A 144 5.74 -16.12 -3.31
C GLY A 144 5.21 -14.86 -4.00
N ASP A 145 5.60 -13.68 -3.53
CA ASP A 145 5.26 -12.38 -4.12
C ASP A 145 6.35 -11.35 -3.79
N ASP A 146 6.80 -10.58 -4.79
CA ASP A 146 7.89 -9.60 -4.65
C ASP A 146 7.61 -8.47 -3.65
N MET A 147 6.34 -8.26 -3.29
CA MET A 147 5.90 -7.21 -2.35
C MET A 147 5.57 -7.77 -0.96
N PHE A 148 5.82 -9.06 -0.72
CA PHE A 148 5.45 -9.75 0.51
C PHE A 148 6.71 -10.13 1.28
N ASP A 149 6.73 -9.81 2.56
CA ASP A 149 7.82 -10.16 3.45
C ASP A 149 7.31 -10.87 4.69
N PHE A 150 7.96 -11.98 5.05
CA PHE A 150 7.87 -12.58 6.37
C PHE A 150 9.10 -12.21 7.20
N VAL A 151 8.90 -11.40 8.24
CA VAL A 151 9.95 -10.83 9.07
C VAL A 151 10.00 -11.55 10.42
N LEU A 152 10.99 -12.43 10.57
CA LEU A 152 11.29 -13.05 11.85
C LEU A 152 12.01 -12.06 12.77
N VAL A 153 11.32 -11.61 13.82
CA VAL A 153 11.91 -10.77 14.84
C VAL A 153 12.70 -11.63 15.83
N GLY A 154 13.89 -11.17 16.21
CA GLY A 154 14.74 -11.86 17.19
C GLY A 154 14.10 -11.92 18.59
N LYS A 155 14.77 -12.58 19.54
CA LYS A 155 14.25 -12.85 20.89
C LYS A 155 13.70 -11.59 21.59
N GLY A 156 12.45 -11.66 22.04
CA GLY A 156 11.76 -10.63 22.83
C GLY A 156 10.27 -10.58 22.50
N LYS A 157 9.42 -10.77 23.51
CA LYS A 157 7.97 -10.93 23.40
C LYS A 157 7.26 -9.78 22.66
N ASP A 158 7.82 -8.57 22.73
CA ASP A 158 7.15 -7.37 22.20
C ASP A 158 7.79 -6.86 20.90
N ARG A 159 8.70 -7.61 20.26
CA ARG A 159 9.42 -7.11 19.08
C ARG A 159 8.57 -7.12 17.81
N ALA A 160 7.67 -8.09 17.66
CA ALA A 160 6.74 -8.14 16.55
C ALA A 160 5.77 -6.95 16.67
N ASP A 161 5.16 -6.79 17.84
CA ASP A 161 4.32 -5.62 18.20
C ASP A 161 5.02 -4.30 17.95
N HIS A 162 6.27 -4.15 18.39
CA HIS A 162 7.02 -2.91 18.21
C HIS A 162 7.28 -2.60 16.73
N LYS A 163 7.55 -3.63 15.91
CA LYS A 163 7.73 -3.47 14.46
C LYS A 163 6.42 -3.13 13.76
N LEU A 164 5.34 -3.82 14.12
CA LEU A 164 3.99 -3.54 13.63
C LEU A 164 3.58 -2.10 13.95
N MET A 165 3.74 -1.67 15.20
CA MET A 165 3.44 -0.30 15.63
C MET A 165 4.33 0.73 14.91
N GLY A 166 5.61 0.42 14.71
CA GLY A 166 6.54 1.29 13.98
C GLY A 166 6.15 1.49 12.52
N GLU A 167 5.83 0.41 11.80
CA GLU A 167 5.38 0.46 10.41
C GLU A 167 4.03 1.18 10.27
N ALA A 168 3.08 0.89 11.16
CA ALA A 168 1.78 1.56 11.18
C ALA A 168 1.89 3.07 11.46
N ALA A 169 2.83 3.48 12.32
CA ALA A 169 3.08 4.89 12.60
C ALA A 169 3.75 5.62 11.43
N PHE A 170 4.59 4.93 10.66
CA PHE A 170 5.25 5.51 9.48
C PHE A 170 4.30 5.64 8.29
N PHE A 171 3.36 4.70 8.14
CA PHE A 171 2.32 4.71 7.12
C PHE A 171 0.93 4.89 7.76
N PRO A 172 0.61 6.09 8.27
CA PRO A 172 -0.70 6.33 8.87
C PRO A 172 -1.81 6.16 7.82
N PRO A 173 -3.00 5.69 8.22
CA PRO A 173 -4.14 5.60 7.32
C PRO A 173 -4.47 6.96 6.73
N LEU A 174 -4.96 6.96 5.49
CA LEU A 174 -5.39 8.20 4.84
C LEU A 174 -6.50 8.86 5.68
N PRO A 175 -6.49 10.18 5.83
CA PRO A 175 -7.54 10.87 6.57
C PRO A 175 -8.90 10.58 5.95
N GLY A 176 -9.78 9.91 6.70
CA GLY A 176 -11.15 9.59 6.31
C GLY A 176 -11.45 8.10 6.01
N SER A 177 -10.46 7.21 6.05
CA SER A 177 -10.71 5.76 6.07
C SER A 177 -10.92 5.28 7.51
N ASN A 178 -12.16 4.91 7.85
CA ASN A 178 -12.51 4.16 9.06
C ASN A 178 -12.50 2.67 8.76
#